data_AF-A0A699GY53-F1
#
_entry.id   AF-A0A699GY53-F1
#
_cell.length_a   1.000
_cell.length_b   1.000
_cell.length_c   1.000
_cell.angle_alpha   90.00
_cell.angle_beta   90.00
_cell.angle_gamma   90.00
#
_symmetry.space_group_name_H-M   'P 1'
#
loop_
_entity.id
_entity.type
_entity.pdbx_description
1 polymer ?
#
loop_
_entity_poly.entity_id
_entity_poly.type
_entity_poly.pdbx_seq_one_letter_code
_entity_poly.pdbx_strand_id
1 'polypeptide(L)'
;MSTQQDIYASGSESRHPMLNKENYVSWSSRLLQYAKSRPNGKLIHNSILNGLYVRKMIPEPGDANREITVTETFHLQADDELSDKELKQIEADDQAIQTILLGHPEDIYAAVDSCETAQEIWLGESIESYYHRFLKLMNDLKRNKHFPEKIANNLKFLNNLQPEWSRHVTIVHQTKDLHTADYTQLYDFLKYNQKEVDELKAERLAKTQDPLDN
;
A
#
# COMPACT_ATOMS: atom_id res chain seq x y z
N MET A 1 37.59 -10.78 14.26
CA MET A 1 36.91 -11.70 13.34
C MET A 1 35.56 -11.11 13.01
N SER A 2 35.31 -10.75 11.76
CA SER A 2 34.00 -10.25 11.34
C SER A 2 33.00 -11.39 11.29
N THR A 3 31.78 -11.13 11.73
CA THR A 3 30.69 -12.10 11.72
C THR A 3 30.13 -12.26 10.30
N GLN A 4 29.44 -13.38 10.03
CA GLN A 4 28.82 -13.65 8.73
C GLN A 4 27.74 -12.61 8.36
N GLN A 5 27.24 -11.84 9.33
CA GLN A 5 26.38 -10.67 9.13
C GLN A 5 27.15 -9.47 8.55
N ASP A 6 28.39 -9.23 8.97
CA ASP A 6 29.23 -8.14 8.46
C ASP A 6 29.59 -8.37 6.98
N ILE A 7 29.70 -9.63 6.56
CA ILE A 7 30.05 -10.02 5.18
C ILE A 7 28.86 -9.78 4.23
N TYR A 8 27.62 -9.95 4.68
CA TYR A 8 26.43 -9.60 3.88
C TYR A 8 26.13 -8.10 3.84
N ALA A 9 26.63 -7.32 4.82
CA ALA A 9 26.54 -5.86 4.84
C ALA A 9 27.59 -5.16 3.95
N SER A 10 28.64 -5.89 3.54
CA SER A 10 29.74 -5.39 2.69
C SER A 10 29.35 -5.18 1.20
N GLY A 11 28.10 -5.47 0.84
CA GLY A 11 27.57 -5.26 -0.51
C GLY A 11 27.23 -3.79 -0.80
N SER A 12 28.24 -2.94 -0.94
CA SER A 12 28.26 -1.67 -1.69
C SER A 12 27.22 -0.61 -1.28
N GLU A 13 27.66 0.39 -0.51
CA GLU A 13 26.97 1.68 -0.33
C GLU A 13 26.62 2.40 -1.65
N SER A 14 27.14 1.90 -2.78
CA SER A 14 27.01 2.45 -4.13
C SER A 14 26.04 1.70 -5.04
N ARG A 15 25.60 0.48 -4.71
CA ARG A 15 24.65 -0.30 -5.53
C ARG A 15 23.24 -0.22 -4.93
N HIS A 16 22.25 0.04 -5.80
CA HIS A 16 20.85 0.01 -5.39
C HIS A 16 20.49 -1.39 -4.86
N PRO A 17 19.92 -1.50 -3.66
CA PRO A 17 19.55 -2.79 -3.09
C PRO A 17 18.25 -3.28 -3.74
N MET A 18 18.31 -4.39 -4.47
CA MET A 18 17.11 -5.04 -5.01
C MET A 18 16.37 -5.84 -3.93
N LEU A 19 15.04 -5.74 -3.92
CA LEU A 19 14.15 -6.45 -3.02
C LEU A 19 14.14 -7.94 -3.36
N ASN A 20 14.56 -8.76 -2.42
CA ASN A 20 14.28 -10.18 -2.42
C ASN A 20 12.96 -10.41 -1.65
N LYS A 21 11.96 -11.03 -2.30
CA LYS A 21 10.63 -11.30 -1.73
C LYS A 21 10.69 -12.07 -0.41
N GLU A 22 11.74 -12.85 -0.17
CA GLU A 22 11.93 -13.64 1.06
C GLU A 22 12.63 -12.87 2.19
N ASN A 23 13.22 -11.69 1.91
CA ASN A 23 14.09 -11.00 2.87
C ASN A 23 13.89 -9.47 2.90
N TYR A 24 12.66 -9.07 3.20
CA TYR A 24 12.26 -7.67 3.31
C TYR A 24 13.07 -6.89 4.35
N VAL A 25 13.32 -7.46 5.54
CA VAL A 25 14.00 -6.77 6.66
C VAL A 25 15.45 -6.39 6.30
N SER A 26 16.17 -7.29 5.63
CA SER A 26 17.53 -7.00 5.16
C SER A 26 17.54 -6.00 4.01
N TRP A 27 16.55 -6.06 3.11
CA TRP A 27 16.40 -5.10 2.03
C TRP A 27 16.11 -3.70 2.57
N SER A 28 15.13 -3.54 3.47
CA SER A 28 14.74 -2.24 4.02
C SER A 28 15.91 -1.56 4.73
N SER A 29 16.72 -2.34 5.46
CA SER A 29 17.91 -1.84 6.16
C SER A 29 18.96 -1.31 5.18
N ARG A 30 19.23 -2.06 4.09
CA ARG A 30 20.17 -1.64 3.04
C ARG A 30 19.65 -0.45 2.24
N LEU A 31 18.36 -0.39 1.96
CA LEU A 31 17.73 0.75 1.27
C LEU A 31 17.84 2.03 2.08
N LEU A 32 17.58 1.99 3.39
CA LEU A 32 17.73 3.15 4.26
C LEU A 32 19.19 3.58 4.41
N GLN A 33 20.13 2.63 4.47
CA GLN A 33 21.56 2.96 4.49
C GLN A 33 22.00 3.61 3.17
N TYR A 34 21.52 3.09 2.05
CA TYR A 34 21.74 3.64 0.73
C TYR A 34 21.17 5.05 0.59
N ALA A 35 19.92 5.28 1.03
CA ALA A 35 19.31 6.61 1.01
C ALA A 35 20.14 7.64 1.79
N LYS A 36 20.70 7.25 2.94
CA LYS A 36 21.55 8.13 3.76
C LYS A 36 22.89 8.49 3.10
N SER A 37 23.42 7.67 2.19
CA SER A 37 24.70 7.91 1.52
C SER A 37 24.57 8.84 0.30
N ARG A 38 23.35 9.14 -0.16
CA ARG A 38 23.08 10.03 -1.29
C ARG A 38 23.15 11.53 -0.91
N PRO A 39 23.33 12.44 -1.89
CA PRO A 39 23.05 13.87 -1.70
C PRO A 39 21.63 14.04 -1.12
N ASN A 40 21.43 15.02 -0.23
CA ASN A 40 20.16 15.19 0.52
C ASN A 40 19.75 13.96 1.37
N GLY A 41 20.64 13.01 1.65
CA GLY A 41 20.29 11.71 2.24
C GLY A 41 19.50 11.74 3.55
N LYS A 42 19.63 12.81 4.36
CA LYS A 42 18.78 13.01 5.55
C LYS A 42 17.32 13.30 5.18
N LEU A 43 17.08 14.12 4.15
CA LEU A 43 15.74 14.43 3.65
C LEU A 43 15.15 13.21 2.97
N ILE A 44 15.90 12.51 2.10
CA ILE A 44 15.46 11.27 1.42
C ILE A 44 15.03 10.22 2.45
N HIS A 45 15.88 9.98 3.46
CA HIS A 45 15.54 9.06 4.55
C HIS A 45 14.28 9.48 5.30
N ASN A 46 14.09 10.78 5.51
CA ASN A 46 12.88 11.31 6.14
C ASN A 46 11.64 11.08 5.26
N SER A 47 11.74 11.31 3.95
CA SER A 47 10.67 11.08 2.98
C SER A 47 10.23 9.62 2.93
N ILE A 48 11.18 8.69 2.96
CA ILE A 48 10.90 7.24 2.97
C ILE A 48 10.12 6.82 4.22
N LEU A 49 10.43 7.39 5.39
CA LEU A 49 9.83 6.96 6.65
C LEU A 49 8.54 7.71 7.01
N ASN A 50 8.49 9.00 6.74
CA ASN A 50 7.43 9.90 7.21
C ASN A 50 6.49 10.37 6.09
N GLY A 51 6.76 9.98 4.84
CA GLY A 51 6.00 10.39 3.67
C GLY A 51 6.57 11.63 3.00
N LEU A 52 6.04 11.89 1.80
CA LEU A 52 6.45 12.99 0.92
C LEU A 52 5.89 14.33 1.39
N TYR A 53 6.45 15.41 0.87
CA TYR A 53 5.94 16.76 1.03
C TYR A 53 4.49 16.87 0.54
N VAL A 54 3.68 17.59 1.31
CA VAL A 54 2.29 17.89 0.97
C VAL A 54 2.17 19.40 0.80
N ARG A 55 1.66 19.82 -0.37
CA ARG A 55 1.42 21.24 -0.65
C ARG A 55 0.40 21.82 0.33
N LYS A 56 0.63 23.05 0.77
CA LYS A 56 -0.24 23.75 1.73
C LYS A 56 -1.43 24.39 1.04
N MET A 57 -2.51 24.62 1.79
CA MET A 57 -3.55 25.56 1.39
C MET A 57 -3.18 26.95 1.90
N ILE A 58 -3.12 27.93 1.01
CA ILE A 58 -2.78 29.33 1.31
C ILE A 58 -4.08 30.16 1.27
N PRO A 59 -4.35 31.00 2.28
CA PRO A 59 -5.49 31.92 2.23
C PRO A 59 -5.25 33.00 1.18
N GLU A 60 -6.26 33.28 0.37
CA GLU A 60 -6.21 34.40 -0.57
C GLU A 60 -6.22 35.74 0.21
N PRO A 61 -5.41 36.73 -0.20
CA PRO A 61 -5.42 38.03 0.44
C PRO A 61 -6.77 38.73 0.24
N GLY A 62 -7.51 38.92 1.34
CA GLY A 62 -8.80 39.62 1.33
C GLY A 62 -8.67 41.10 0.98
N ASP A 63 -9.61 41.60 0.17
CA ASP A 63 -9.72 43.03 -0.17
C ASP A 63 -10.07 43.84 1.09
N ALA A 64 -9.15 44.70 1.53
CA ALA A 64 -9.25 45.46 2.78
C ALA A 64 -10.39 46.49 2.82
N ASN A 65 -11.17 46.66 1.74
CA ASN A 65 -12.12 47.75 1.57
C ASN A 65 -13.61 47.35 1.55
N ARG A 66 -14.00 46.14 1.96
CA ARG A 66 -15.43 45.75 2.01
C ARG A 66 -15.87 45.24 3.37
N GLU A 67 -16.73 46.03 4.01
CA GLU A 67 -17.46 45.70 5.25
C GLU A 67 -18.61 44.71 4.96
N ILE A 68 -18.29 43.46 4.59
CA ILE A 68 -19.23 42.32 4.54
C ILE A 68 -18.45 41.06 4.86
N THR A 69 -19.02 40.15 5.67
CA THR A 69 -18.50 38.80 5.99
C THR A 69 -17.88 38.11 4.76
N VAL A 70 -16.56 38.17 4.66
CA VAL A 70 -15.77 37.53 3.59
C VAL A 70 -15.63 36.06 3.96
N THR A 71 -16.20 35.17 3.16
CA THR A 71 -15.81 33.76 3.14
C THR A 71 -14.32 33.70 2.79
N GLU A 72 -13.47 33.27 3.73
CA GLU A 72 -12.05 33.04 3.45
C GLU A 72 -11.93 32.01 2.33
N THR A 73 -11.46 32.45 1.16
CA THR A 73 -11.10 31.58 0.04
C THR A 73 -9.66 31.14 0.19
N PHE A 74 -9.38 29.89 -0.17
CA PHE A 74 -8.05 29.28 -0.08
C PHE A 74 -7.69 28.67 -1.43
N HIS A 75 -6.43 28.82 -1.85
CA HIS A 75 -5.87 28.13 -3.01
C HIS A 75 -4.79 27.12 -2.57
N LEU A 76 -4.52 26.12 -3.41
CA LEU A 76 -3.36 25.24 -3.22
C LEU A 76 -2.09 26.00 -3.58
N GLN A 77 -1.04 25.86 -2.76
CA GLN A 77 0.25 26.49 -2.98
C GLN A 77 0.79 26.19 -4.39
N ALA A 78 1.07 27.26 -5.13
CA ALA A 78 1.63 27.19 -6.48
C ALA A 78 3.16 27.01 -6.43
N ASP A 79 3.75 26.63 -7.57
CA ASP A 79 5.18 26.30 -7.65
C ASP A 79 6.07 27.53 -7.40
N ASP A 80 5.61 28.72 -7.76
CA ASP A 80 6.27 30.00 -7.53
C ASP A 80 6.19 30.49 -6.07
N GLU A 81 5.27 29.92 -5.29
CA GLU A 81 5.11 30.18 -3.85
C GLU A 81 5.92 29.20 -2.97
N LEU A 82 6.69 28.29 -3.57
CA LEU A 82 7.54 27.35 -2.84
C LEU A 82 8.81 28.02 -2.33
N SER A 83 9.12 27.81 -1.05
CA SER A 83 10.41 28.19 -0.50
C SER A 83 11.55 27.26 -0.98
N ASP A 84 12.78 27.76 -0.99
CA ASP A 84 13.98 26.94 -1.31
C ASP A 84 14.08 25.65 -0.47
N LYS A 85 13.55 25.68 0.76
CA LYS A 85 13.53 24.51 1.64
C LYS A 85 12.51 23.47 1.19
N GLU A 86 11.34 23.91 0.74
CA GLU A 86 10.28 23.03 0.22
C GLU A 86 10.70 22.44 -1.12
N LEU A 87 11.34 23.24 -1.99
CA LEU A 87 11.88 22.76 -3.25
C LEU A 87 12.95 21.67 -3.06
N LYS A 88 13.87 21.87 -2.09
CA LYS A 88 14.84 20.82 -1.70
C LYS A 88 14.19 19.57 -1.12
N GLN A 89 13.06 19.71 -0.44
CA GLN A 89 12.31 18.56 0.08
C GLN A 89 11.65 17.79 -1.06
N ILE A 90 11.03 18.48 -2.02
CA ILE A 90 10.45 17.87 -3.22
C ILE A 90 11.52 17.13 -4.04
N GLU A 91 12.69 17.74 -4.23
CA GLU A 91 13.80 17.07 -4.92
C GLU A 91 14.26 15.79 -4.18
N ALA A 92 14.29 15.83 -2.84
CA ALA A 92 14.61 14.67 -2.03
C ALA A 92 13.50 13.60 -2.07
N ASP A 93 12.23 14.02 -2.18
CA ASP A 93 11.06 13.16 -2.34
C ASP A 93 11.12 12.41 -3.68
N ASP A 94 11.45 13.11 -4.77
CA ASP A 94 11.66 12.50 -6.09
C ASP A 94 12.78 11.46 -6.03
N GLN A 95 13.90 11.78 -5.36
CA GLN A 95 14.99 10.84 -5.16
C GLN A 95 14.59 9.65 -4.27
N ALA A 96 13.72 9.85 -3.27
CA ALA A 96 13.18 8.79 -2.43
C ALA A 96 12.30 7.83 -3.24
N ILE A 97 11.38 8.37 -4.06
CA ILE A 97 10.54 7.59 -4.98
C ILE A 97 11.43 6.77 -5.90
N GLN A 98 12.39 7.40 -6.60
CA GLN A 98 13.29 6.69 -7.52
C GLN A 98 14.11 5.60 -6.80
N THR A 99 14.58 5.88 -5.59
CA THR A 99 15.32 4.89 -4.79
C THR A 99 14.47 3.67 -4.43
N ILE A 100 13.20 3.87 -4.09
CA ILE A 100 12.25 2.79 -3.81
C ILE A 100 11.94 2.00 -5.09
N LEU A 101 11.65 2.68 -6.19
CA LEU A 101 11.30 2.06 -7.47
C LEU A 101 12.45 1.19 -8.01
N LEU A 102 13.68 1.70 -8.00
CA LEU A 102 14.88 0.93 -8.39
C LEU A 102 15.22 -0.22 -7.43
N GLY A 103 14.66 -0.18 -6.22
CA GLY A 103 14.75 -1.26 -5.24
C GLY A 103 13.77 -2.39 -5.51
N HIS A 104 12.80 -2.24 -6.40
CA HIS A 104 11.82 -3.28 -6.71
C HIS A 104 12.20 -4.10 -7.95
N PRO A 105 12.08 -5.44 -7.90
CA PRO A 105 12.07 -6.29 -9.07
C PRO A 105 11.12 -5.78 -10.16
N GLU A 106 11.52 -5.92 -11.42
CA GLU A 106 10.80 -5.40 -12.58
C GLU A 106 9.39 -5.97 -12.70
N ASP A 107 9.15 -7.20 -12.23
CA ASP A 107 7.81 -7.80 -12.15
C ASP A 107 6.90 -7.12 -11.12
N ILE A 108 7.47 -6.61 -10.02
CA ILE A 108 6.72 -5.84 -9.01
C ILE A 108 6.48 -4.42 -9.54
N TYR A 109 7.49 -3.79 -10.15
CA TYR A 109 7.35 -2.46 -10.75
C TYR A 109 6.28 -2.48 -11.84
N ALA A 110 6.38 -3.38 -12.82
CA ALA A 110 5.42 -3.48 -13.91
C ALA A 110 3.99 -3.77 -13.41
N ALA A 111 3.84 -4.57 -12.35
CA ALA A 111 2.53 -4.81 -11.75
C ALA A 111 1.96 -3.57 -11.06
N VAL A 112 2.80 -2.74 -10.42
CA VAL A 112 2.37 -1.49 -9.77
C VAL A 112 2.10 -0.38 -10.80
N ASP A 113 2.96 -0.27 -11.82
CA ASP A 113 2.90 0.74 -12.88
C ASP A 113 1.74 0.48 -13.86
N SER A 114 1.37 -0.78 -14.09
CA SER A 114 0.17 -1.16 -14.86
C SER A 114 -1.14 -0.97 -14.10
N CYS A 115 -1.09 -0.59 -12.81
CA CYS A 115 -2.27 -0.26 -12.03
C CYS A 115 -2.51 1.25 -12.06
N GLU A 116 -3.66 1.67 -12.59
CA GLU A 116 -4.07 3.08 -12.65
C GLU A 116 -4.51 3.60 -11.28
N THR A 117 -4.93 2.70 -10.38
CA THR A 117 -5.38 3.06 -9.04
C THR A 117 -4.70 2.23 -7.97
N ALA A 118 -4.51 2.83 -6.79
CA ALA A 118 -4.08 2.08 -5.61
C ALA A 118 -5.01 0.89 -5.34
N GLN A 119 -6.29 1.01 -5.68
CA GLN A 119 -7.26 -0.08 -5.56
C GLN A 119 -6.86 -1.29 -6.41
N GLU A 120 -6.38 -1.13 -7.63
CA GLU A 120 -5.94 -2.24 -8.50
C GLU A 120 -4.74 -3.02 -7.94
N ILE A 121 -3.80 -2.32 -7.30
CA ILE A 121 -2.68 -2.93 -6.57
C ILE A 121 -3.19 -3.84 -5.44
N TRP A 122 -4.29 -3.45 -4.78
CA TRP A 122 -4.95 -4.26 -3.74
C TRP A 122 -5.97 -5.28 -4.29
N LEU A 123 -6.51 -5.09 -5.50
CA LEU A 123 -7.49 -5.96 -6.16
C LEU A 123 -6.87 -7.26 -6.75
N GLY A 124 -5.55 -7.26 -6.95
CA GLY A 124 -4.81 -8.41 -7.46
C GLY A 124 -4.59 -9.57 -6.48
N GLU A 125 -4.92 -9.40 -5.19
CA GLU A 125 -4.76 -10.49 -4.22
C GLU A 125 -5.78 -11.62 -4.48
N SER A 126 -5.28 -12.85 -4.68
CA SER A 126 -6.13 -14.03 -4.79
C SER A 126 -6.71 -14.42 -3.42
N ILE A 127 -7.89 -15.06 -3.41
CA ILE A 127 -8.51 -15.53 -2.15
C ILE A 127 -7.58 -16.44 -1.34
N GLU A 128 -6.72 -17.18 -2.03
CA GLU A 128 -5.77 -18.12 -1.44
C GLU A 128 -4.62 -17.40 -0.75
N SER A 129 -4.05 -16.37 -1.40
CA SER A 129 -3.03 -15.52 -0.79
C SER A 129 -3.59 -14.80 0.44
N TYR A 130 -4.79 -14.21 0.30
CA TYR A 130 -5.51 -13.57 1.40
C TYR A 130 -5.73 -14.53 2.58
N TYR A 131 -6.22 -15.74 2.30
CA TYR A 131 -6.45 -16.78 3.30
C TYR A 131 -5.17 -17.15 4.04
N HIS A 132 -4.06 -17.38 3.33
CA HIS A 132 -2.78 -17.68 3.97
C HIS A 132 -2.27 -16.54 4.86
N ARG A 133 -2.42 -15.28 4.42
CA ARG A 133 -2.08 -14.11 5.23
C ARG A 133 -2.93 -14.02 6.49
N PHE A 134 -4.24 -14.23 6.36
CA PHE A 134 -5.17 -14.24 7.48
C PHE A 134 -4.86 -15.36 8.48
N LEU A 135 -4.59 -16.57 7.99
CA LEU A 135 -4.16 -17.70 8.82
C LEU A 135 -2.91 -17.39 9.62
N LYS A 136 -1.89 -16.81 8.99
CA LYS A 136 -0.64 -16.43 9.65
C LYS A 136 -0.90 -15.44 10.79
N LEU A 137 -1.69 -14.39 10.53
CA LEU A 137 -2.11 -13.41 11.52
C LEU A 137 -2.82 -14.09 12.71
N MET A 138 -3.79 -14.97 12.44
CA MET A 138 -4.53 -15.68 13.48
C MET A 138 -3.63 -16.59 14.33
N ASN A 139 -2.64 -17.24 13.70
CA ASN A 139 -1.67 -18.07 14.41
C ASN A 139 -0.73 -17.23 15.29
N ASP A 140 -0.31 -16.06 14.82
CA ASP A 140 0.50 -15.13 15.60
C ASP A 140 -0.28 -14.57 16.81
N LEU A 141 -1.56 -14.22 16.64
CA LEU A 141 -2.45 -13.80 17.73
C LEU A 141 -2.59 -14.90 18.79
N LYS A 142 -2.85 -16.15 18.35
CA LYS A 142 -2.92 -17.31 19.25
C LYS A 142 -1.62 -17.51 20.02
N ARG A 143 -0.46 -17.41 19.37
CA ARG A 143 0.87 -17.52 20.01
C ARG A 143 1.07 -16.44 21.08
N ASN A 144 0.51 -15.25 20.85
CA ASN A 144 0.58 -14.12 21.77
C ASN A 144 -0.55 -14.11 22.83
N LYS A 145 -1.27 -15.23 23.01
CA LYS A 145 -2.39 -15.39 23.96
C LYS A 145 -3.56 -14.43 23.74
N HIS A 146 -3.69 -13.87 22.54
CA HIS A 146 -4.86 -13.11 22.14
C HIS A 146 -5.83 -14.04 21.41
N PHE A 147 -7.01 -14.23 21.99
CA PHE A 147 -8.06 -15.09 21.45
C PHE A 147 -9.30 -14.23 21.19
N PRO A 148 -9.41 -13.63 19.99
CA PRO A 148 -10.66 -13.00 19.61
C PRO A 148 -11.76 -14.06 19.49
N GLU A 149 -13.00 -13.68 19.79
CA GLU A 149 -14.14 -14.56 19.60
C GLU A 149 -14.22 -15.07 18.15
N LYS A 150 -14.66 -16.32 17.98
CA LYS A 150 -14.74 -16.96 16.65
C LYS A 150 -15.57 -16.14 15.66
N ILE A 151 -16.73 -15.65 16.11
CA ILE A 151 -17.56 -14.77 15.28
C ILE A 151 -16.83 -13.48 14.87
N ALA A 152 -16.08 -12.86 15.79
CA ALA A 152 -15.32 -11.65 15.49
C ALA A 152 -14.25 -11.89 14.42
N ASN A 153 -13.58 -13.05 14.47
CA ASN A 153 -12.62 -13.44 13.43
C ASN A 153 -13.29 -13.72 12.09
N ASN A 154 -14.42 -14.42 12.09
CA ASN A 154 -15.17 -14.74 10.87
C ASN A 154 -15.70 -13.47 10.20
N LEU A 155 -16.24 -12.52 10.99
CA LEU A 155 -16.65 -11.22 10.48
C LEU A 155 -15.45 -10.43 9.93
N LYS A 156 -14.32 -10.43 10.62
CA LYS A 156 -13.09 -9.79 10.12
C LYS A 156 -12.59 -10.42 8.82
N PHE A 157 -12.65 -11.74 8.70
CA PHE A 157 -12.27 -12.43 7.46
C PHE A 157 -13.16 -12.01 6.30
N LEU A 158 -14.49 -12.00 6.50
CA LEU A 158 -15.44 -11.67 5.43
C LEU A 158 -15.43 -10.18 5.06
N ASN A 159 -15.36 -9.28 6.04
CA ASN A 159 -15.43 -7.83 5.82
C ASN A 159 -14.20 -7.26 5.09
N ASN A 160 -13.07 -7.96 5.10
CA ASN A 160 -11.84 -7.53 4.43
C ASN A 160 -11.68 -8.18 3.04
N LEU A 161 -12.68 -8.91 2.56
CA LEU A 161 -12.69 -9.40 1.19
C LEU A 161 -12.98 -8.25 0.21
N GLN A 162 -12.47 -8.40 -1.00
CA GLN A 162 -12.68 -7.41 -2.05
C GLN A 162 -14.17 -7.33 -2.46
N PRO A 163 -14.65 -6.19 -2.98
CA PRO A 163 -16.07 -5.98 -3.29
C PRO A 163 -16.70 -7.02 -4.22
N GLU A 164 -15.92 -7.65 -5.09
CA GLU A 164 -16.36 -8.71 -6.00
C GLU A 164 -16.86 -9.96 -5.24
N TRP A 165 -16.44 -10.13 -3.97
CA TRP A 165 -16.94 -11.18 -3.08
C TRP A 165 -18.24 -10.83 -2.36
N SER A 166 -18.76 -9.60 -2.47
CA SER A 166 -19.92 -9.12 -1.69
C SER A 166 -21.16 -10.02 -1.78
N ARG A 167 -21.48 -10.53 -2.97
CA ARG A 167 -22.56 -11.49 -3.19
C ARG A 167 -22.34 -12.76 -2.37
N HIS A 168 -21.13 -13.32 -2.43
CA HIS A 168 -20.75 -14.55 -1.73
C HIS A 168 -20.71 -14.35 -0.21
N VAL A 169 -20.24 -13.20 0.25
CA VAL A 169 -20.27 -12.80 1.67
C VAL A 169 -21.72 -12.78 2.17
N THR A 170 -22.64 -12.20 1.40
CA THR A 170 -24.07 -12.19 1.76
C THR A 170 -24.64 -13.61 1.89
N ILE A 171 -24.29 -14.51 0.95
CA ILE A 171 -24.71 -15.92 1.01
C ILE A 171 -24.14 -16.60 2.26
N VAL A 172 -22.87 -16.36 2.59
CA VAL A 172 -22.25 -16.90 3.80
C VAL A 172 -23.00 -16.44 5.06
N HIS A 173 -23.33 -15.15 5.16
CA HIS A 173 -24.10 -14.62 6.29
C HIS A 173 -25.49 -15.27 6.45
N GLN A 174 -26.13 -15.64 5.34
CA GLN A 174 -27.47 -16.24 5.37
C GLN A 174 -27.45 -17.75 5.61
N THR A 175 -26.41 -18.44 5.15
CA THR A 175 -26.39 -19.92 5.08
C THR A 175 -25.48 -20.58 6.11
N LYS A 176 -24.55 -19.85 6.72
CA LYS A 176 -23.57 -20.37 7.68
C LYS A 176 -23.77 -19.74 9.05
N ASP A 177 -23.65 -20.56 10.08
CA ASP A 177 -23.57 -20.07 11.45
C ASP A 177 -22.14 -19.60 11.75
N LEU A 178 -21.95 -18.27 11.75
CA LEU A 178 -20.65 -17.65 12.00
C LEU A 178 -20.11 -17.83 13.42
N HIS A 179 -20.95 -18.25 14.38
CA HIS A 179 -20.50 -18.55 15.74
C HIS A 179 -19.78 -19.90 15.82
N THR A 180 -20.12 -20.85 14.96
CA THR A 180 -19.61 -22.22 15.02
C THR A 180 -18.67 -22.54 13.88
N ALA A 181 -18.91 -21.99 12.69
CA ALA A 181 -18.12 -22.21 11.49
C ALA A 181 -16.64 -21.86 11.69
N ASP A 182 -15.77 -22.72 11.17
CA ASP A 182 -14.35 -22.43 11.08
C ASP A 182 -14.05 -21.61 9.81
N TYR A 183 -13.05 -20.73 9.86
CA TYR A 183 -12.69 -19.92 8.70
C TYR A 183 -12.23 -20.78 7.51
N THR A 184 -11.75 -22.01 7.75
CA THR A 184 -11.44 -22.98 6.68
C THR A 184 -12.68 -23.32 5.88
N GLN A 185 -13.82 -23.53 6.55
CA GLN A 185 -15.10 -23.85 5.89
C GLN A 185 -15.65 -22.66 5.11
N LEU A 186 -15.43 -21.44 5.62
CA LEU A 186 -15.78 -20.21 4.91
C LEU A 186 -14.89 -20.04 3.66
N TYR A 187 -13.59 -20.30 3.80
CA TYR A 187 -12.63 -20.27 2.71
C TYR A 187 -12.97 -21.30 1.63
N ASP A 188 -13.26 -22.54 1.99
CA ASP A 188 -13.61 -23.60 1.02
C ASP A 188 -14.83 -23.21 0.18
N PHE A 189 -15.85 -22.60 0.82
CA PHE A 189 -17.00 -22.05 0.11
C PHE A 189 -16.60 -20.94 -0.85
N LEU A 190 -15.77 -19.99 -0.42
CA LEU A 190 -15.32 -18.89 -1.28
C LEU A 190 -14.48 -19.42 -2.45
N LYS A 191 -13.52 -20.31 -2.18
CA LYS A 191 -12.63 -20.92 -3.18
C LYS A 191 -13.42 -21.70 -4.23
N TYR A 192 -14.49 -22.40 -3.84
CA TYR A 192 -15.37 -23.09 -4.79
C TYR A 192 -15.99 -22.13 -5.83
N ASN A 193 -16.31 -20.91 -5.42
CA ASN A 193 -16.93 -19.90 -6.28
C ASN A 193 -15.92 -18.93 -6.93
N GLN A 194 -14.62 -19.21 -6.84
CA GLN A 194 -13.55 -18.34 -7.36
C GLN A 194 -13.76 -17.98 -8.84
N LYS A 195 -14.19 -18.95 -9.65
CA LYS A 195 -14.37 -18.76 -11.10
C LYS A 195 -15.39 -17.66 -11.42
N GLU A 196 -16.52 -17.63 -10.72
CA GLU A 196 -17.54 -16.58 -10.92
C GLU A 196 -16.99 -15.20 -10.55
N VAL A 197 -16.22 -15.11 -9.48
CA VAL A 197 -15.58 -13.86 -9.05
C VAL A 197 -14.50 -13.42 -10.05
N ASP A 198 -13.74 -14.34 -10.61
CA ASP A 198 -12.73 -14.03 -11.63
C ASP A 198 -13.38 -13.49 -12.92
N GLU A 199 -14.53 -14.04 -13.34
CA GLU A 199 -15.31 -13.53 -14.47
C GLU A 199 -15.82 -12.11 -14.20
N LEU A 200 -16.33 -11.84 -12.99
CA LEU A 200 -16.77 -10.49 -12.59
C LEU A 200 -15.61 -9.49 -12.55
N LYS A 201 -14.43 -9.92 -12.09
CA LYS A 201 -13.21 -9.10 -12.11
C LYS A 201 -12.81 -8.75 -13.54
N ALA A 202 -12.81 -9.74 -14.44
CA ALA A 202 -12.49 -9.53 -15.85
C ALA A 202 -13.49 -8.58 -16.54
N GLU A 203 -14.79 -8.73 -16.26
CA GLU A 203 -15.82 -7.83 -16.79
C GLU A 203 -15.66 -6.39 -16.25
N ARG A 204 -15.29 -6.23 -14.96
CA ARG A 204 -15.00 -4.92 -14.38
C ARG A 204 -13.82 -4.26 -15.08
N LEU A 205 -12.72 -4.99 -15.27
CA LEU A 205 -11.51 -4.51 -15.93
C LEU A 205 -11.77 -4.12 -17.40
N ALA A 206 -12.61 -4.89 -18.09
CA ALA A 206 -13.01 -4.58 -19.47
C ALA A 206 -13.88 -3.31 -19.58
N LYS A 207 -14.57 -2.90 -18.51
CA LYS A 207 -15.40 -1.67 -18.47
C LYS A 207 -14.62 -0.42 -18.09
N THR A 208 -13.48 -0.55 -17.41
CA THR A 208 -12.59 0.57 -17.07
C THR A 208 -11.62 0.92 -18.20
N GLN A 209 -11.37 0.01 -19.15
CA GLN A 209 -10.65 0.32 -20.39
C GLN A 209 -11.54 1.22 -21.29
N ASP A 210 -11.16 2.48 -21.47
CA ASP A 210 -11.85 3.46 -22.31
C ASP A 210 -11.85 2.97 -23.78
N PRO A 211 -12.99 2.92 -24.49
CA PRO A 211 -13.05 2.48 -25.88
C PRO A 211 -12.25 3.33 -26.88
N LEU A 212 -11.68 4.45 -26.46
CA LEU A 212 -10.96 5.40 -27.32
C LEU A 212 -9.44 5.15 -27.44
N ASP A 213 -8.87 4.19 -26.70
CA ASP A 213 -7.43 3.89 -26.70
C ASP A 213 -7.00 2.74 -27.66
N ASN A 214 -7.71 2.53 -28.77
CA ASN A 214 -7.29 1.62 -29.86
C ASN A 214 -7.00 2.35 -31.18
#